data_AF-A0A0Q4I9M0-F1
#
_entry.id   AF-A0A0Q4I9M0-F1
#
_cell.length_a   1.000
_cell.length_b   1.000
_cell.length_c   1.000
_cell.angle_alpha   90.00
_cell.angle_beta   90.00
_cell.angle_gamma   90.00
#
_symmetry.space_group_name_H-M   'P 1'
#
loop_
_entity.id
_entity.type
_entity.pdbx_description
1 polymer ?
#
loop_
_entity_poly.entity_id
_entity_poly.type
_entity_poly.pdbx_seq_one_letter_code
_entity_poly.pdbx_strand_id
1 'polypeptide(L)'
;MCAPGEAVTLVPEPRNPVDPHAVMVLSARGVQIGYLTADRAAWIAGMLRSGRDVAAIFQQATAMGAAIRIAFDGAVPVLPRPVVVQVDPDPDFWPDDLPPDD
;
A
#
# COMPACT_ATOMS: atom_id res chain seq x y z
N MET A 1 -14.41 4.51 5.12
CA MET A 1 -13.29 4.37 4.14
C MET A 1 -12.05 5.03 4.71
N CYS A 2 -10.85 4.45 4.57
CA CYS A 2 -9.60 5.04 5.08
C CYS A 2 -9.11 6.18 4.20
N ALA A 3 -8.56 7.23 4.80
CA ALA A 3 -7.90 8.33 4.10
C ALA A 3 -6.37 8.12 4.07
N PRO A 4 -5.68 8.49 2.98
CA PRO A 4 -4.22 8.50 2.94
C PRO A 4 -3.61 9.23 4.14
N GLY A 5 -2.66 8.58 4.82
CA GLY A 5 -1.99 9.08 6.01
C GLY A 5 -2.69 8.73 7.32
N GLU A 6 -3.92 8.22 7.31
CA GLU A 6 -4.57 7.74 8.54
C GLU A 6 -3.80 6.56 9.13
N ALA A 7 -3.70 6.52 10.45
CA ALA A 7 -3.09 5.40 11.17
C ALA A 7 -3.84 4.09 10.90
N VAL A 8 -3.10 2.99 10.88
CA VAL A 8 -3.64 1.62 10.86
C VAL A 8 -3.00 0.79 11.96
N THR A 9 -3.76 -0.11 12.55
CA THR A 9 -3.30 -1.01 13.61
C THR A 9 -3.03 -2.39 13.02
N LEU A 10 -1.88 -2.98 13.38
CA LEU A 10 -1.51 -4.34 12.99
C LEU A 10 -1.75 -5.29 14.16
N VAL A 11 -2.57 -6.32 13.95
CA VAL A 11 -2.98 -7.26 14.99
C VAL A 11 -2.57 -8.68 14.58
N PRO A 12 -1.53 -9.27 15.20
CA PRO A 12 -1.15 -10.65 14.94
C PRO A 12 -2.23 -11.63 15.40
N GLU A 13 -2.52 -12.65 14.59
CA GLU A 13 -3.48 -13.70 14.91
C GLU A 13 -2.80 -15.08 14.96
N PRO A 14 -2.02 -15.40 16.00
CA PRO A 14 -1.26 -16.65 16.09
C PRO A 14 -2.13 -17.92 16.15
N ARG A 15 -3.44 -17.77 16.36
CA ARG A 15 -4.43 -18.85 16.40
C ARG A 15 -5.31 -18.90 15.15
N ASN A 16 -4.97 -18.13 14.12
CA ASN A 16 -5.72 -18.16 12.87
C ASN A 16 -5.60 -19.56 12.23
N PRO A 17 -6.71 -20.19 11.82
CA PRO A 17 -6.72 -21.58 11.36
C PRO A 17 -6.08 -21.78 9.98
N VAL A 18 -5.93 -20.71 9.19
CA VAL A 18 -5.36 -20.75 7.83
C VAL A 18 -3.87 -20.44 7.85
N ASP A 19 -3.49 -19.37 8.56
CA ASP A 19 -2.10 -18.92 8.64
C ASP A 19 -1.77 -18.43 10.06
N PRO A 20 -0.94 -19.13 10.86
CA PRO A 20 -0.53 -18.69 12.19
C PRO A 20 0.35 -17.43 12.19
N HIS A 21 0.74 -16.95 11.01
CA HIS A 21 1.45 -15.69 10.83
C HIS A 21 0.56 -14.55 10.35
N ALA A 22 -0.75 -14.78 10.20
CA ALA A 22 -1.69 -13.76 9.78
C ALA A 22 -1.61 -12.52 10.66
N VAL A 23 -1.58 -11.35 10.00
CA VAL A 23 -1.63 -10.04 10.66
C VAL A 23 -2.81 -9.28 10.08
N MET A 24 -3.84 -9.11 10.90
CA MET A 24 -5.01 -8.31 10.57
C MET A 24 -4.64 -6.82 10.57
N VAL A 25 -5.20 -6.08 9.62
CA VAL A 25 -5.05 -4.63 9.52
C VAL A 25 -6.37 -3.96 9.86
N LEU A 26 -6.35 -3.13 10.89
CA LEU A 26 -7.50 -2.31 11.30
C LEU A 26 -7.27 -0.85 10.92
N SER A 27 -8.31 -0.17 10.48
CA SER A 27 -8.33 1.29 10.33
C SER A 27 -8.21 2.00 11.68
N ALA A 28 -7.92 3.31 11.66
CA ALA A 28 -7.97 4.17 12.85
C ALA A 28 -9.31 4.13 13.61
N ARG A 29 -10.39 3.65 12.97
CA ARG A 29 -11.72 3.51 13.54
C ARG A 29 -12.02 2.08 14.04
N GLY A 30 -11.02 1.19 14.07
CA GLY A 30 -11.18 -0.21 14.51
C GLY A 30 -11.84 -1.13 13.49
N VAL A 31 -12.19 -0.64 12.29
CA VAL A 31 -12.76 -1.46 11.22
C VAL A 31 -11.65 -2.26 10.54
N GLN A 32 -11.83 -3.58 10.40
CA GLN A 32 -10.92 -4.43 9.64
C GLN A 32 -10.95 -4.08 8.15
N ILE A 33 -9.77 -3.81 7.59
CA ILE A 33 -9.60 -3.48 6.17
C ILE A 33 -8.89 -4.57 5.37
N GLY A 34 -8.39 -5.60 6.05
CA GLY A 34 -7.79 -6.77 5.41
C GLY A 34 -6.72 -7.44 6.29
N TYR A 35 -5.83 -8.16 5.63
CA TYR A 35 -4.64 -8.79 6.22
C TYR A 35 -3.40 -8.33 5.45
N LEU A 36 -2.24 -8.40 6.09
CA LEU A 36 -0.97 -8.33 5.36
C LEU A 36 -0.86 -9.53 4.42
N THR A 37 -0.22 -9.30 3.27
CA THR A 37 0.15 -10.39 2.35
C THR A 37 1.03 -11.41 3.08
N ALA A 38 0.80 -12.71 2.84
CA ALA A 38 1.48 -13.81 3.54
C ALA A 38 3.02 -13.65 3.59
N ASP A 39 3.63 -13.28 2.45
CA ASP A 39 5.08 -13.06 2.32
C ASP A 39 5.64 -12.04 3.33
N ARG A 40 4.83 -11.05 3.73
CA ARG A 40 5.22 -10.01 4.70
C ARG A 40 4.74 -10.34 6.11
N ALA A 41 3.63 -11.08 6.23
CA ALA A 41 2.94 -11.35 7.49
C ALA A 41 3.86 -12.07 8.48
N ALA A 42 4.60 -13.11 8.06
CA ALA A 42 5.53 -13.84 8.93
C ALA A 42 6.59 -12.95 9.59
N TRP A 43 7.25 -12.10 8.79
CA TRP A 43 8.30 -11.22 9.29
C TRP A 43 7.73 -10.14 10.22
N ILE A 44 6.64 -9.48 9.82
CA ILE A 44 6.00 -8.43 10.63
C ILE A 44 5.40 -9.00 11.91
N ALA A 45 4.76 -10.17 11.87
CA ALA A 45 4.24 -10.84 13.04
C ALA A 45 5.36 -11.22 14.02
N GLY A 46 6.53 -11.64 13.53
CA GLY A 46 7.72 -11.87 14.35
C GLY A 46 8.16 -10.61 15.10
N MET A 47 8.20 -9.47 14.41
CA MET A 47 8.59 -8.18 14.99
C MET A 47 7.60 -7.68 16.04
N LEU A 48 6.30 -7.80 15.76
CA LEU A 48 5.24 -7.44 16.71
C LEU A 48 5.31 -8.31 17.97
N ARG A 49 5.55 -9.62 17.82
CA ARG A 49 5.69 -10.54 18.96
C ARG A 49 6.95 -10.30 19.79
N SER A 50 8.03 -9.81 19.19
CA SER A 50 9.24 -9.45 19.94
C SER A 50 9.11 -8.12 20.68
N GLY A 51 7.94 -7.46 20.63
CA GLY A 51 7.71 -6.16 21.27
C GLY A 51 8.43 -5.01 20.58
N ARG A 52 8.84 -5.17 19.32
CA ARG A 52 9.44 -4.07 18.54
C ARG A 52 8.36 -3.02 18.28
N ASP A 53 8.75 -1.75 18.34
CA ASP A 53 7.84 -0.66 18.02
C ASP A 53 7.59 -0.61 16.51
N VAL A 54 6.31 -0.57 16.13
CA VAL A 54 5.83 -0.65 14.74
C VAL A 54 4.72 0.37 14.56
N ALA A 55 4.96 1.37 13.72
CA ALA A 55 3.96 2.36 13.32
C ALA A 55 3.54 2.13 11.88
N ALA A 56 2.24 2.27 11.58
CA ALA A 56 1.73 2.07 10.23
C ALA A 56 0.66 3.09 9.84
N ILE A 57 0.65 3.48 8.56
CA ILE A 57 -0.35 4.37 7.95
C ILE A 57 -0.92 3.78 6.67
N PHE A 58 -2.17 4.10 6.39
CA PHE A 58 -2.81 3.82 5.11
C PHE A 58 -2.22 4.72 4.02
N GLN A 59 -1.78 4.15 2.90
CA GLN A 59 -1.30 4.94 1.76
C GLN A 59 -2.43 5.18 0.77
N GLN A 60 -3.03 4.12 0.24
CA GLN A 60 -4.08 4.19 -0.77
C GLN A 60 -4.80 2.86 -0.92
N ALA A 61 -6.01 2.90 -1.44
CA ALA A 61 -6.67 1.73 -1.99
C ALA A 61 -5.97 1.36 -3.32
N THR A 62 -5.91 0.06 -3.61
CA THR A 62 -5.40 -0.48 -4.87
C THR A 62 -6.50 -1.32 -5.53
N ALA A 63 -6.32 -1.71 -6.79
CA ALA A 63 -7.29 -2.55 -7.49
C ALA A 63 -7.55 -3.90 -6.78
N MET A 64 -6.56 -4.41 -6.02
CA MET A 64 -6.62 -5.71 -5.34
C MET A 64 -6.64 -5.61 -3.81
N GLY A 65 -6.80 -4.41 -3.24
CA GLY A 65 -6.80 -4.23 -1.79
C GLY A 65 -6.32 -2.85 -1.36
N ALA A 66 -5.31 -2.80 -0.49
CA ALA A 66 -4.77 -1.57 0.06
C ALA A 66 -3.25 -1.62 0.18
N ALA A 67 -2.61 -0.48 -0.02
CA ALA A 67 -1.22 -0.26 0.32
C ALA A 67 -1.13 0.48 1.66
N ILE A 68 -0.28 -0.01 2.55
CA ILE A 68 0.07 0.65 3.82
C ILE A 68 1.59 0.86 3.88
N ARG A 69 2.02 1.82 4.70
CA ARG A 69 3.44 2.00 5.02
C ARG A 69 3.69 1.66 6.47
N ILE A 70 4.82 1.03 6.72
CA ILE A 70 5.24 0.61 8.06
C ILE A 70 6.60 1.25 8.32
N ALA A 71 6.79 1.77 9.52
CA ALA A 71 8.07 2.20 10.07
C ALA A 71 8.29 1.54 11.43
N PHE A 72 9.55 1.50 11.86
CA PHE A 72 9.99 0.74 13.03
C PHE A 72 10.76 1.62 14.00
N ASP A 73 10.81 1.21 15.27
CA ASP A 73 11.69 1.79 16.30
C ASP A 73 11.52 3.30 16.47
N GLY A 74 10.29 3.77 16.64
CA GLY A 74 9.97 5.18 16.80
C GLY A 74 10.02 6.03 15.52
N ALA A 75 10.41 5.45 14.37
CA ALA A 75 10.33 6.16 13.10
C ALA A 75 8.86 6.38 12.67
N VAL A 76 8.58 7.54 12.09
CA VAL A 76 7.23 7.90 11.62
C VAL A 76 7.09 7.56 10.13
N PRO A 77 6.13 6.71 9.75
CA PRO A 77 5.90 6.41 8.33
C PRO A 77 5.27 7.64 7.66
N VAL A 78 5.74 7.97 6.46
CA VAL A 78 5.27 9.13 5.68
C VAL A 78 4.76 8.70 4.32
N LEU A 79 3.79 9.44 3.77
CA LEU A 79 3.32 9.22 2.41
C LEU A 79 4.42 9.59 1.41
N PRO A 80 4.56 8.83 0.30
CA PRO A 80 5.41 9.27 -0.79
C PRO A 80 4.87 10.57 -1.38
N ARG A 81 5.76 11.43 -1.86
CA ARG A 81 5.33 12.61 -2.62
C ARG A 81 4.59 12.13 -3.88
N PRO A 82 3.44 12.72 -4.24
CA PRO A 82 2.78 12.42 -5.49
C PRO A 82 3.75 12.69 -6.65
N VAL A 83 4.00 11.67 -7.47
CA VAL A 83 4.71 11.85 -8.74
C VAL A 83 3.66 12.24 -9.76
N VAL A 84 3.67 13.51 -10.20
CA VAL A 84 2.87 13.93 -11.33
C VAL A 84 3.56 13.40 -12.59
N VAL A 85 3.03 12.34 -13.17
CA VAL A 85 3.46 11.89 -14.50
C VAL A 85 2.86 12.87 -15.49
N GLN A 86 3.69 13.75 -16.05
CA GLN A 86 3.30 14.53 -17.22
C GLN A 86 3.19 13.52 -18.37
N VAL A 87 1.98 13.29 -18.86
CA VAL A 87 1.78 12.59 -20.13
C VAL A 87 2.12 13.61 -21.19
N ASP A 88 3.21 13.38 -21.94
CA ASP A 88 3.48 14.20 -23.12
C ASP A 88 2.26 14.11 -24.04
N PRO A 89 1.77 15.24 -24.58
CA PRO A 89 0.68 15.20 -25.55
C PRO A 89 1.09 14.28 -26.70
N ASP A 90 0.18 13.41 -27.12
CA ASP A 90 0.35 12.55 -28.30
C ASP A 90 0.87 13.43 -29.44
N PRO A 91 1.97 13.08 -30.12
CA PRO A 91 2.48 13.90 -31.21
C PRO A 91 1.36 14.12 -32.22
N ASP A 92 1.07 15.39 -32.52
CA ASP A 92 0.11 15.78 -33.55
C ASP A 92 0.36 14.93 -34.79
N PHE A 93 -0.66 14.18 -35.22
CA PHE A 93 -0.58 13.33 -36.40
C PHE A 93 -0.28 14.18 -37.64
N TRP A 94 0.92 14.04 -38.20
CA TRP A 94 1.30 14.66 -39.48
C TRP A 94 1.03 13.64 -40.59
N PRO A 95 0.01 13.82 -41.44
CA PRO A 95 -0.15 12.97 -42.62
C PRO A 95 1.04 13.18 -43.55
N ASP A 96 1.62 12.10 -44.05
CA ASP A 96 2.70 12.16 -45.03
C ASP A 96 2.23 12.90 -46.30
N ASP A 97 3.15 13.66 -46.91
CA ASP A 97 2.90 14.33 -48.19
C ASP A 97 2.47 13.30 -49.25
N LEU A 98 1.24 13.47 -49.76
CA LEU A 98 0.76 12.69 -50.90
C LEU A 98 1.58 13.10 -52.14
N PRO A 99 2.24 12.15 -52.83
CA PRO A 99 2.85 12.45 -54.12
C PRO A 99 1.73 12.89 -55.10
N PRO A 100 2.01 13.85 -56.00
CA PRO A 100 1.04 14.24 -57.01
C PRO A 100 0.72 13.03 -57.91
N ASP A 101 -0.58 12.79 -58.13
CA ASP A 101 -1.04 11.80 -59.11
C ASP A 101 -0.66 12.30 -60.52
N ASP A 102 0.17 11.52 -61.22
CA ASP A 102 0.47 11.67 -62.67
C ASP A 102 -0.71 11.18 -63.53
#